data_AF-A0A3M1S812-F1
#
_entry.id   AF-A0A3M1S812-F1
#
_cell.length_a   1.000
_cell.length_b   1.000
_cell.length_c   1.000
_cell.angle_alpha   90.00
_cell.angle_beta   90.00
_cell.angle_gamma   90.00
#
_symmetry.space_group_name_H-M   'P 1'
#
loop_
_entity.id
_entity.type
_entity.pdbx_description
1 polymer ?
#
loop_
_entity_poly.entity_id
_entity_poly.type
_entity_poly.pdbx_seq_one_letter_code
_entity_poly.pdbx_strand_id
1 'polypeptide(L)'
;MRDSFVRRWAVSAALMVAASCLASHAAAEDTPTCPADGKLKVFVLAGQSNMVGFGQVFGEPGTMEWYVRKYPDKYGHLVDESGKPRVRNDVWVVNISYPDKPKMGWLTVGFGASEEHIGPEYGFGWAVGDYFEDPVLIIKCAWGGRSLYHNFRPPSSADYPTPQKDGDMGFQYYETIRQYREITGNLKKYFPDYDGRGFELVGFGWHQGWNDRINAQAVDAYESNLVHLINDLRRDLGVADLPFVIANTGMGGWDIPPTASYKQRVEKLMEVQLAVADPEKHPEFAGTVAGVETRDFQRSTDESPSRQEYHWNRNWETYYLIGRAMGQAMIGLLEK
;
A
#
# COMPACT_ATOMS: atom_id res chain seq x y z
N MET A 1 -1.42 -28.27 -104.53
CA MET A 1 -0.06 -27.73 -104.65
C MET A 1 0.41 -27.33 -103.26
N ARG A 2 1.52 -27.92 -102.80
CA ARG A 2 2.57 -27.40 -101.88
C ARG A 2 2.14 -26.47 -100.74
N ASP A 3 2.26 -26.87 -99.47
CA ASP A 3 3.44 -26.74 -98.58
C ASP A 3 3.00 -25.83 -97.41
N SER A 4 2.78 -26.38 -96.21
CA SER A 4 3.72 -26.51 -95.09
C SER A 4 4.02 -25.18 -94.37
N PHE A 5 3.62 -25.06 -93.08
CA PHE A 5 4.41 -24.53 -91.95
C PHE A 5 3.58 -24.43 -90.63
N VAL A 6 3.55 -25.53 -89.88
CA VAL A 6 4.00 -25.72 -88.49
C VAL A 6 3.85 -24.59 -87.43
N ARG A 7 3.05 -24.94 -86.39
CA ARG A 7 3.18 -24.74 -84.91
C ARG A 7 2.68 -23.46 -84.22
N ARG A 8 2.07 -23.68 -83.04
CA ARG A 8 1.83 -22.64 -82.01
C ARG A 8 0.49 -22.69 -81.26
N TRP A 9 0.00 -23.83 -80.75
CA TRP A 9 -1.11 -23.82 -79.78
C TRP A 9 -0.56 -23.67 -78.35
N ALA A 10 -0.85 -22.52 -77.73
CA ALA A 10 -0.62 -22.28 -76.31
C ALA A 10 -1.77 -22.89 -75.50
N VAL A 11 -1.44 -23.73 -74.52
CA VAL A 11 -2.40 -24.24 -73.53
C VAL A 11 -2.29 -23.34 -72.30
N SER A 12 -3.34 -22.60 -72.01
CA SER A 12 -3.50 -21.83 -70.78
C SER A 12 -3.69 -22.76 -69.58
N ALA A 13 -2.81 -22.65 -68.58
CA ALA A 13 -2.97 -23.31 -67.29
C ALA A 13 -3.97 -22.54 -66.43
N ALA A 14 -5.03 -23.22 -65.98
CA ALA A 14 -5.99 -22.69 -65.02
C ALA A 14 -5.41 -22.79 -63.59
N LEU A 15 -5.26 -21.64 -62.92
CA LEU A 15 -4.99 -21.58 -61.48
C LEU A 15 -6.32 -21.61 -60.72
N MET A 16 -6.61 -22.74 -60.04
CA MET A 16 -7.62 -22.80 -58.99
C MET A 16 -7.02 -22.24 -57.70
N VAL A 17 -7.51 -21.10 -57.24
CA VAL A 17 -7.24 -20.59 -55.90
C VAL A 17 -8.24 -21.23 -54.95
N ALA A 18 -7.77 -22.18 -54.13
CA ALA A 18 -8.54 -22.71 -53.01
C ALA A 18 -8.47 -21.70 -51.85
N ALA A 19 -9.61 -21.12 -51.50
CA ALA A 19 -9.73 -20.28 -50.30
C ALA A 19 -9.81 -21.19 -49.07
N SER A 20 -8.71 -21.33 -48.34
CA SER A 20 -8.70 -21.98 -47.03
C SER A 20 -9.23 -21.01 -45.97
N CYS A 21 -10.43 -21.27 -45.45
CA CYS A 21 -10.93 -20.64 -44.24
C CYS A 21 -10.08 -21.09 -43.04
N LEU A 22 -9.09 -20.27 -42.67
CA LEU A 22 -8.40 -20.39 -41.40
C LEU A 22 -9.34 -19.87 -40.30
N ALA A 23 -9.93 -20.79 -39.54
CA ALA A 23 -10.55 -20.45 -38.27
C ALA A 23 -9.44 -20.00 -37.31
N SER A 24 -9.34 -18.68 -37.13
CA SER A 24 -8.52 -18.08 -36.08
C SER A 24 -9.06 -18.54 -34.72
N HIS A 25 -8.40 -19.52 -34.11
CA HIS A 25 -8.50 -19.72 -32.67
C HIS A 25 -7.86 -18.48 -32.05
N ALA A 26 -8.69 -17.54 -31.60
CA ALA A 26 -8.26 -16.59 -30.60
C ALA A 26 -7.83 -17.43 -29.40
N ALA A 27 -6.52 -17.46 -29.12
CA ALA A 27 -6.04 -17.90 -27.83
C ALA A 27 -6.77 -17.04 -26.80
N ALA A 28 -7.57 -17.66 -25.93
CA ALA A 28 -8.01 -17.00 -24.73
C ALA A 28 -6.72 -16.58 -24.02
N GLU A 29 -6.51 -15.27 -23.87
CA GLU A 29 -5.48 -14.77 -22.99
C GLU A 29 -5.79 -15.37 -21.62
N ASP A 30 -4.86 -16.17 -21.08
CA ASP A 30 -4.88 -16.62 -19.69
C ASP A 30 -4.94 -15.36 -18.84
N THR A 31 -6.15 -14.96 -18.46
CA THR A 31 -6.34 -13.91 -17.46
C THR A 31 -5.67 -14.47 -16.22
N PRO A 32 -4.64 -13.82 -15.65
CA PRO A 32 -4.00 -14.32 -14.45
C PRO A 32 -5.07 -14.61 -13.43
N THR A 33 -5.27 -15.89 -13.08
CA THR A 33 -6.19 -16.26 -12.02
C THR A 33 -5.65 -15.62 -10.76
N CYS A 34 -6.45 -14.74 -10.15
CA CYS A 34 -6.09 -14.05 -8.92
C CYS A 34 -5.67 -15.11 -7.88
N PRO A 35 -4.56 -14.93 -7.14
CA PRO A 35 -4.08 -15.98 -6.24
C PRO A 35 -5.13 -16.38 -5.22
N ALA A 36 -5.45 -17.67 -5.16
CA ALA A 36 -6.39 -18.26 -4.22
C ALA A 36 -5.82 -19.57 -3.65
N ASP A 37 -5.56 -19.61 -2.35
CA ASP A 37 -5.20 -20.83 -1.61
C ASP A 37 -6.23 -21.19 -0.51
N GLY A 38 -7.30 -20.39 -0.40
CA GLY A 38 -8.39 -20.61 0.53
C GLY A 38 -8.14 -20.08 1.95
N LYS A 39 -6.98 -19.47 2.22
CA LYS A 39 -6.66 -18.89 3.53
C LYS A 39 -6.98 -17.40 3.57
N LEU A 40 -7.27 -16.91 4.77
CA LEU A 40 -7.35 -15.47 5.03
C LEU A 40 -5.98 -14.81 4.78
N LYS A 41 -5.94 -13.83 3.88
CA LYS A 41 -4.72 -13.06 3.57
C LYS A 41 -4.56 -11.91 4.55
N VAL A 42 -3.58 -11.98 5.45
CA VAL A 42 -3.36 -10.99 6.52
C VAL A 42 -2.25 -10.02 6.13
N PHE A 43 -2.54 -8.73 6.24
CA PHE A 43 -1.57 -7.65 6.14
C PHE A 43 -1.50 -6.86 7.43
N VAL A 44 -0.30 -6.42 7.82
CA VAL A 44 -0.12 -5.46 8.91
C VAL A 44 0.24 -4.10 8.33
N LEU A 45 -0.54 -3.07 8.62
CA LEU A 45 -0.22 -1.69 8.27
C LEU A 45 0.16 -0.92 9.53
N ALA A 46 1.41 -0.48 9.62
CA ALA A 46 1.93 0.19 10.80
C ALA A 46 2.54 1.56 10.51
N GLY A 47 2.47 2.43 11.51
CA GLY A 47 3.12 3.73 11.44
C GLY A 47 2.57 4.76 12.42
N GLN A 48 2.89 6.02 12.16
CA GLN A 48 2.50 7.12 13.04
C GLN A 48 1.17 7.76 12.60
N SER A 49 0.93 9.03 12.92
CA SER A 49 -0.34 9.73 12.63
C SER A 49 -0.76 9.70 11.14
N ASN A 50 0.18 9.61 10.20
CA ASN A 50 -0.15 9.46 8.78
C ASN A 50 -0.58 8.04 8.39
N MET A 51 -0.22 7.01 9.16
CA MET A 51 -0.88 5.70 9.05
C MET A 51 -2.24 5.72 9.75
N VAL A 52 -2.39 6.46 10.86
CA VAL A 52 -3.72 6.65 11.49
C VAL A 52 -4.70 7.21 10.47
N GLY A 53 -4.29 8.22 9.71
CA GLY A 53 -5.06 8.70 8.57
C GLY A 53 -5.95 9.88 8.90
N PHE A 54 -5.77 10.96 8.14
CA PHE A 54 -6.51 12.21 8.29
C PHE A 54 -7.08 12.70 6.95
N GLY A 55 -7.23 11.81 5.95
CA GLY A 55 -7.84 12.17 4.68
C GLY A 55 -9.34 12.37 4.84
N GLN A 56 -9.85 13.58 4.61
CA GLN A 56 -11.25 13.93 4.93
C GLN A 56 -12.25 13.44 3.88
N VAL A 57 -13.36 12.86 4.34
CA VAL A 57 -14.36 12.27 3.45
C VAL A 57 -15.34 13.33 2.90
N PHE A 58 -15.78 14.26 3.75
CA PHE A 58 -16.88 15.19 3.44
C PHE A 58 -16.44 16.65 3.35
N GLY A 59 -17.15 17.45 2.56
CA GLY A 59 -16.90 18.89 2.41
C GLY A 59 -16.05 19.23 1.19
N GLU A 60 -15.46 20.43 1.14
CA GLU A 60 -14.64 20.89 0.01
C GLU A 60 -13.59 21.91 0.47
N PRO A 61 -12.47 22.08 -0.26
CA PRO A 61 -11.95 21.23 -1.34
C PRO A 61 -11.11 20.06 -0.80
N GLY A 62 -10.73 19.12 -1.66
CA GLY A 62 -9.73 18.09 -1.33
C GLY A 62 -10.21 16.90 -0.50
N THR A 63 -11.53 16.68 -0.46
CA THR A 63 -12.20 15.60 0.26
C THR A 63 -12.65 14.50 -0.72
N MET A 64 -13.04 13.33 -0.22
CA MET A 64 -13.62 12.27 -1.07
C MET A 64 -14.80 12.78 -1.91
N GLU A 65 -15.77 13.44 -1.26
CA GLU A 65 -16.96 13.98 -1.90
C GLU A 65 -16.60 14.94 -3.06
N TRP A 66 -15.63 15.83 -2.82
CA TRP A 66 -15.15 16.76 -3.83
C TRP A 66 -14.49 16.05 -5.02
N TYR A 67 -13.59 15.09 -4.76
CA TYR A 67 -12.87 14.35 -5.80
C TYR A 67 -13.79 13.44 -6.62
N VAL A 68 -14.74 12.73 -5.98
CA VAL A 68 -15.73 11.90 -6.66
C VAL A 68 -16.57 12.71 -7.62
N ARG A 69 -17.04 13.88 -7.20
CA ARG A 69 -17.84 14.78 -8.05
C ARG A 69 -17.01 15.40 -9.18
N LYS A 70 -15.76 15.80 -8.91
CA LYS A 70 -14.90 16.48 -9.89
C LYS A 70 -14.29 15.52 -10.91
N TYR A 71 -13.99 14.28 -10.51
CA TYR A 71 -13.35 13.27 -11.36
C TYR A 71 -14.07 11.91 -11.26
N PRO A 72 -15.33 11.82 -11.72
CA PRO A 72 -16.13 10.61 -11.58
C PRO A 72 -15.52 9.40 -12.30
N ASP A 73 -14.85 9.60 -13.43
CA ASP A 73 -14.17 8.50 -14.14
C ASP A 73 -13.03 7.88 -13.32
N LYS A 74 -12.41 8.66 -12.43
CA LYS A 74 -11.30 8.22 -11.58
C LYS A 74 -11.78 7.64 -10.25
N TYR A 75 -12.83 8.18 -9.65
CA TYR A 75 -13.24 7.86 -8.27
C TYR A 75 -14.69 7.42 -8.10
N GLY A 76 -15.51 7.46 -9.15
CA GLY A 76 -16.92 7.07 -9.09
C GLY A 76 -17.10 5.61 -8.66
N HIS A 77 -16.13 4.74 -8.94
CA HIS A 77 -16.13 3.36 -8.46
C HIS A 77 -16.04 3.23 -6.94
N LEU A 78 -15.74 4.29 -6.18
CA LEU A 78 -15.63 4.27 -4.72
C LEU A 78 -16.95 4.62 -4.02
N VAL A 79 -17.98 5.03 -4.76
CA VAL A 79 -19.31 5.37 -4.24
C VAL A 79 -20.41 4.50 -4.86
N ASP A 80 -21.50 4.30 -4.11
CA ASP A 80 -22.69 3.63 -4.61
C ASP A 80 -23.54 4.56 -5.49
N GLU A 81 -24.65 4.05 -6.00
CA GLU A 81 -25.58 4.81 -6.85
C GLU A 81 -26.17 6.06 -6.16
N SER A 82 -26.13 6.10 -4.82
CA SER A 82 -26.57 7.26 -4.01
C SER A 82 -25.44 8.25 -3.72
N GLY A 83 -24.22 7.99 -4.20
CA GLY A 83 -23.04 8.83 -3.96
C GLY A 83 -22.40 8.59 -2.59
N LYS A 84 -22.81 7.56 -1.84
CA LYS A 84 -22.23 7.25 -0.53
C LYS A 84 -21.01 6.34 -0.68
N PRO A 85 -20.02 6.41 0.23
CA PRO A 85 -18.86 5.51 0.18
C PRO A 85 -19.28 4.04 0.16
N ARG A 86 -18.73 3.28 -0.80
CA ARG A 86 -18.99 1.84 -0.89
C ARG A 86 -18.38 1.11 0.30
N VAL A 87 -19.02 0.00 0.65
CA VAL A 87 -18.45 -1.02 1.53
C VAL A 87 -17.96 -2.16 0.65
N ARG A 88 -16.71 -2.57 0.84
CA ARG A 88 -16.09 -3.72 0.21
C ARG A 88 -16.09 -4.90 1.19
N ASN A 89 -16.73 -6.00 0.81
CA ASN A 89 -17.07 -7.13 1.67
C ASN A 89 -16.14 -8.36 1.53
N ASP A 90 -14.96 -8.18 0.96
CA ASP A 90 -13.88 -9.16 0.85
C ASP A 90 -12.62 -8.71 1.62
N VAL A 91 -12.55 -7.45 2.06
CA VAL A 91 -11.46 -6.89 2.87
C VAL A 91 -12.02 -6.46 4.23
N TRP A 92 -11.56 -7.11 5.29
CA TRP A 92 -11.87 -6.76 6.67
C TRP A 92 -10.73 -5.97 7.31
N VAL A 93 -11.05 -4.96 8.11
CA VAL A 93 -10.06 -4.14 8.82
C VAL A 93 -10.25 -4.29 10.32
N VAL A 94 -9.15 -4.42 11.08
CA VAL A 94 -9.14 -4.41 12.54
C VAL A 94 -8.12 -3.39 13.02
N ASN A 95 -8.54 -2.48 13.90
CA ASN A 95 -7.70 -1.51 14.58
C ASN A 95 -8.02 -1.52 16.08
N ILE A 96 -7.07 -1.98 16.89
CA ILE A 96 -7.16 -1.95 18.35
C ILE A 96 -6.02 -1.13 18.98
N SER A 97 -5.42 -0.24 18.20
CA SER A 97 -4.31 0.62 18.63
C SER A 97 -4.68 1.55 19.78
N TYR A 98 -5.96 1.92 19.87
CA TYR A 98 -6.55 2.68 20.96
C TYR A 98 -7.59 1.79 21.67
N PRO A 99 -7.25 1.20 22.84
CA PRO A 99 -8.12 0.23 23.52
C PRO A 99 -9.50 0.75 23.92
N ASP A 100 -9.64 2.06 24.11
CA ASP A 100 -10.91 2.74 24.39
C ASP A 100 -11.80 2.90 23.16
N LYS A 101 -11.25 2.71 21.95
CA LYS A 101 -11.92 2.94 20.66
C LYS A 101 -11.52 1.87 19.63
N PRO A 102 -11.70 0.57 19.93
CA PRO A 102 -11.44 -0.47 18.93
C PRO A 102 -12.40 -0.31 17.75
N LYS A 103 -11.90 -0.52 16.54
CA LYS A 103 -12.71 -0.48 15.32
C LYS A 103 -12.43 -1.69 14.45
N MET A 104 -13.50 -2.36 14.00
CA MET A 104 -13.41 -3.48 13.08
C MET A 104 -14.61 -3.51 12.13
N GLY A 105 -14.42 -3.98 10.91
CA GLY A 105 -15.49 -4.03 9.91
C GLY A 105 -14.97 -4.25 8.49
N TRP A 106 -15.91 -4.43 7.57
CA TRP A 106 -15.65 -4.41 6.13
C TRP A 106 -15.05 -3.08 5.70
N LEU A 107 -14.16 -3.12 4.71
CA LEU A 107 -13.43 -1.95 4.24
C LEU A 107 -14.40 -0.90 3.69
N THR A 108 -14.37 0.26 4.32
CA THR A 108 -15.03 1.48 3.88
C THR A 108 -14.29 2.67 4.50
N VAL A 109 -14.86 3.87 4.43
CA VAL A 109 -14.31 5.04 5.12
C VAL A 109 -14.40 4.91 6.65
N GLY A 110 -13.72 5.80 7.38
CA GLY A 110 -13.88 5.92 8.83
C GLY A 110 -12.92 5.07 9.66
N PHE A 111 -12.01 4.32 9.04
CA PHE A 111 -10.88 3.68 9.74
C PHE A 111 -9.72 4.65 10.01
N GLY A 112 -9.88 5.93 9.67
CA GLY A 112 -8.97 7.03 9.98
C GLY A 112 -9.04 7.52 11.43
N ALA A 113 -8.64 8.78 11.65
CA ALA A 113 -8.69 9.47 12.94
C ALA A 113 -10.11 9.66 13.50
N SER A 114 -11.13 9.64 12.64
CA SER A 114 -12.55 9.57 13.00
C SER A 114 -13.34 8.86 11.90
N GLU A 115 -14.66 8.72 12.07
CA GLU A 115 -15.56 8.14 11.07
C GLU A 115 -15.58 8.92 9.74
N GLU A 116 -15.13 10.17 9.73
CA GLU A 116 -15.05 11.04 8.57
C GLU A 116 -13.67 11.07 7.92
N HIS A 117 -12.77 10.17 8.32
CA HIS A 117 -11.40 10.12 7.82
C HIS A 117 -11.02 8.73 7.28
N ILE A 118 -10.10 8.73 6.33
CA ILE A 118 -9.35 7.55 5.90
C ILE A 118 -7.86 7.69 6.24
N GLY A 119 -7.17 6.56 6.36
CA GLY A 119 -5.73 6.47 6.17
C GLY A 119 -5.35 5.66 4.94
N PRO A 120 -4.06 5.30 4.82
CA PRO A 120 -3.56 4.49 3.71
C PRO A 120 -4.24 3.11 3.61
N GLU A 121 -4.85 2.60 4.69
CA GLU A 121 -5.61 1.33 4.66
C GLU A 121 -6.71 1.32 3.61
N TYR A 122 -7.31 2.49 3.33
CA TYR A 122 -8.41 2.58 2.37
C TYR A 122 -7.90 2.25 0.97
N GLY A 123 -6.91 3.01 0.48
CA GLY A 123 -6.29 2.73 -0.82
C GLY A 123 -5.61 1.36 -0.88
N PHE A 124 -4.90 0.96 0.18
CA PHE A 124 -4.22 -0.33 0.24
C PHE A 124 -5.21 -1.48 0.10
N GLY A 125 -6.28 -1.47 0.89
CA GLY A 125 -7.33 -2.48 0.86
C GLY A 125 -8.06 -2.51 -0.48
N TRP A 126 -8.24 -1.36 -1.14
CA TRP A 126 -8.75 -1.37 -2.51
C TRP A 126 -7.81 -2.11 -3.47
N ALA A 127 -6.49 -1.89 -3.39
CA ALA A 127 -5.53 -2.54 -4.27
C ALA A 127 -5.43 -4.06 -4.03
N VAL A 128 -5.24 -4.49 -2.79
CA VAL A 128 -5.07 -5.94 -2.51
C VAL A 128 -6.38 -6.71 -2.64
N GLY A 129 -7.53 -6.08 -2.36
CA GLY A 129 -8.84 -6.70 -2.60
C GLY A 129 -9.20 -6.83 -4.08
N ASP A 130 -8.56 -6.07 -4.98
CA ASP A 130 -8.69 -6.30 -6.43
C ASP A 130 -7.84 -7.50 -6.89
N TYR A 131 -6.82 -7.88 -6.10
CA TYR A 131 -5.80 -8.87 -6.49
C TYR A 131 -6.05 -10.27 -5.93
N PHE A 132 -6.59 -10.40 -4.72
CA PHE A 132 -6.90 -11.70 -4.13
C PHE A 132 -8.36 -12.08 -4.34
N GLU A 133 -8.63 -13.35 -4.67
CA GLU A 133 -9.98 -13.92 -4.55
C GLU A 133 -10.31 -14.30 -3.11
N ASP A 134 -9.27 -14.63 -2.33
CA ASP A 134 -9.38 -14.95 -0.92
C ASP A 134 -9.68 -13.69 -0.08
N PRO A 135 -10.41 -13.83 1.04
CA PRO A 135 -10.67 -12.71 1.93
C PRO A 135 -9.36 -12.14 2.47
N VAL A 136 -9.33 -10.82 2.65
CA VAL A 136 -8.20 -10.07 3.19
C VAL A 136 -8.54 -9.56 4.59
N LEU A 137 -7.56 -9.62 5.50
CA LEU A 137 -7.59 -8.96 6.80
C LEU A 137 -6.45 -7.93 6.87
N ILE A 138 -6.80 -6.68 7.09
CA ILE A 138 -5.84 -5.61 7.43
C ILE A 138 -5.84 -5.40 8.95
N ILE A 139 -4.68 -5.64 9.57
CA ILE A 139 -4.41 -5.29 10.96
C ILE A 139 -3.71 -3.93 10.97
N LYS A 140 -4.41 -2.90 11.45
CA LYS A 140 -3.91 -1.52 11.48
C LYS A 140 -3.31 -1.19 12.86
N CYS A 141 -1.99 -1.04 12.88
CA CYS A 141 -1.17 -0.72 14.06
C CYS A 141 -0.65 0.72 13.96
N ALA A 142 -1.47 1.70 14.30
CA ALA A 142 -1.19 3.10 14.02
C ALA A 142 -1.46 4.02 15.21
N TRP A 143 -0.51 4.92 15.49
CA TRP A 143 -0.59 5.84 16.63
C TRP A 143 -0.10 7.24 16.28
N GLY A 144 -0.80 8.25 16.79
CA GLY A 144 -0.35 9.64 16.69
C GLY A 144 0.98 9.89 17.41
N GLY A 145 1.81 10.76 16.85
CA GLY A 145 2.98 11.32 17.53
C GLY A 145 4.17 10.37 17.74
N ARG A 146 4.32 9.33 16.90
CA ARG A 146 5.34 8.30 17.08
C ARG A 146 6.53 8.42 16.12
N SER A 147 7.73 8.19 16.64
CA SER A 147 8.98 8.12 15.87
C SER A 147 9.50 6.69 15.73
N LEU A 148 10.26 6.43 14.66
CA LEU A 148 11.08 5.22 14.56
C LEU A 148 12.25 5.28 15.54
N TYR A 149 12.80 6.47 15.75
CA TYR A 149 13.92 6.69 16.65
C TYR A 149 13.64 6.34 18.12
N HIS A 150 12.38 6.41 18.58
CA HIS A 150 12.03 6.15 19.97
C HIS A 150 10.91 5.11 20.11
N ASN A 151 9.73 5.39 19.55
CA ASN A 151 8.51 4.61 19.84
C ASN A 151 8.49 3.23 19.16
N PHE A 152 8.88 3.19 17.90
CA PHE A 152 9.01 1.96 17.11
C PHE A 152 10.45 1.44 17.08
N ARG A 153 11.31 1.91 17.99
CA ARG A 153 12.73 1.52 18.04
C ARG A 153 12.82 -0.01 18.12
N PRO A 154 13.39 -0.70 17.12
CA PRO A 154 13.49 -2.17 17.18
C PRO A 154 14.58 -2.61 18.18
N PRO A 155 14.40 -3.72 18.91
CA PRO A 155 15.29 -4.13 19.99
C PRO A 155 16.72 -4.43 19.53
N SER A 156 16.95 -4.80 18.27
CA SER A 156 18.31 -5.00 17.77
C SER A 156 19.07 -3.70 17.49
N SER A 157 18.40 -2.55 17.47
CA SER A 157 19.02 -1.25 17.09
C SER A 157 19.61 -0.47 18.27
N ALA A 158 19.24 -0.79 19.51
CA ALA A 158 19.75 -0.17 20.73
C ALA A 158 19.43 -1.04 21.94
N ASP A 159 20.23 -0.93 23.00
CA ASP A 159 19.93 -1.54 24.29
C ASP A 159 18.96 -0.64 25.08
N TYR A 160 17.80 -1.19 25.42
CA TYR A 160 16.79 -0.54 26.25
C TYR A 160 15.94 -1.61 26.96
N PRO A 161 15.42 -1.33 28.17
CA PRO A 161 14.62 -2.32 28.91
C PRO A 161 13.32 -2.64 28.16
N THR A 162 12.80 -3.86 28.33
CA THR A 162 11.51 -4.24 27.77
C THR A 162 10.43 -3.24 28.17
N PRO A 163 9.78 -2.55 27.21
CA PRO A 163 8.86 -1.47 27.51
C PRO A 163 7.61 -1.98 28.23
N GLN A 164 7.12 -1.20 29.18
CA GLN A 164 5.99 -1.57 30.04
C GLN A 164 4.75 -0.73 29.77
N LYS A 165 4.93 0.51 29.31
CA LYS A 165 3.85 1.45 29.06
C LYS A 165 4.12 2.35 27.86
N ASP A 166 3.05 2.98 27.40
CA ASP A 166 3.14 3.96 26.34
C ASP A 166 4.10 5.11 26.70
N GLY A 167 4.95 5.48 25.75
CA GLY A 167 6.05 6.44 25.93
C GLY A 167 7.41 5.79 26.19
N ASP A 168 7.46 4.53 26.63
CA ASP A 168 8.71 3.79 26.73
C ASP A 168 9.30 3.53 25.33
N MET A 169 10.63 3.47 25.24
CA MET A 169 11.34 3.18 23.99
C MET A 169 10.94 1.79 23.47
N GLY A 170 10.63 1.69 22.18
CA GLY A 170 10.20 0.45 21.54
C GLY A 170 8.76 0.02 21.86
N PHE A 171 7.99 0.74 22.68
CA PHE A 171 6.65 0.29 23.08
C PHE A 171 5.73 0.01 21.88
N GLN A 172 5.72 0.86 20.86
CA GLN A 172 4.90 0.66 19.66
C GLN A 172 5.41 -0.47 18.74
N TYR A 173 6.71 -0.79 18.79
CA TYR A 173 7.25 -1.99 18.15
C TYR A 173 6.61 -3.25 18.75
N TYR A 174 6.66 -3.38 20.09
CA TYR A 174 6.07 -4.53 20.79
C TYR A 174 4.55 -4.57 20.70
N GLU A 175 3.88 -3.42 20.74
CA GLU A 175 2.42 -3.36 20.55
C GLU A 175 1.97 -3.82 19.16
N THR A 176 2.76 -3.55 18.11
CA THR A 176 2.47 -4.05 16.76
C THR A 176 2.44 -5.58 16.74
N ILE A 177 3.45 -6.22 17.35
CA ILE A 177 3.53 -7.68 17.46
C ILE A 177 2.41 -8.23 18.36
N ARG A 178 2.15 -7.57 19.50
CA ARG A 178 1.08 -7.97 20.42
C ARG A 178 -0.28 -7.96 19.74
N GLN A 179 -0.61 -6.89 18.99
CA GLN A 179 -1.88 -6.78 18.27
C GLN A 179 -2.00 -7.84 17.18
N TYR A 180 -0.95 -8.06 16.39
CA TYR A 180 -0.93 -9.14 15.42
C TYR A 180 -1.26 -10.48 16.08
N ARG A 181 -0.55 -10.86 17.15
CA ARG A 181 -0.75 -12.12 17.86
C ARG A 181 -2.13 -12.24 18.52
N GLU A 182 -2.64 -11.16 19.12
CA GLU A 182 -3.99 -11.13 19.72
C GLU A 182 -5.06 -11.36 18.65
N ILE A 183 -4.96 -10.68 17.50
CA ILE A 183 -5.97 -10.76 16.46
C ILE A 183 -5.93 -12.11 15.76
N THR A 184 -4.75 -12.57 15.35
CA THR A 184 -4.61 -13.85 14.63
C THR A 184 -4.83 -15.06 15.54
N GLY A 185 -4.52 -14.94 16.83
CA GLY A 185 -4.85 -15.95 17.83
C GLY A 185 -6.35 -16.03 18.17
N ASN A 186 -7.12 -14.99 17.86
CA ASN A 186 -8.55 -14.89 18.20
C ASN A 186 -9.40 -14.44 16.99
N LEU A 187 -9.14 -14.96 15.78
CA LEU A 187 -9.77 -14.46 14.55
C LEU A 187 -11.30 -14.39 14.62
N LYS A 188 -11.98 -15.38 15.18
CA LYS A 188 -13.45 -15.36 15.33
C LYS A 188 -13.98 -14.20 16.19
N LYS A 189 -13.18 -13.68 17.13
CA LYS A 189 -13.53 -12.51 17.96
C LYS A 189 -13.43 -11.21 17.15
N TYR A 190 -12.44 -11.12 16.27
CA TYR A 190 -12.09 -9.88 15.55
C TYR A 190 -12.64 -9.82 14.12
N PHE A 191 -12.95 -10.97 13.54
CA PHE A 191 -13.59 -11.17 12.25
C PHE A 191 -14.61 -12.32 12.39
N PRO A 192 -15.86 -12.02 12.81
CA PRO A 192 -16.87 -13.04 13.12
C PRO A 192 -17.15 -14.03 11.97
N ASP A 193 -17.06 -13.54 10.73
CA ASP A 193 -17.31 -14.32 9.51
C ASP A 193 -16.11 -15.19 9.08
N TYR A 194 -14.98 -15.14 9.79
CA TYR A 194 -13.81 -15.97 9.50
C TYR A 194 -14.18 -17.46 9.45
N ASP A 195 -13.95 -18.12 8.33
CA ASP A 195 -14.45 -19.48 8.06
C ASP A 195 -13.64 -20.61 8.71
N GLY A 196 -12.49 -20.31 9.33
CA GLY A 196 -11.64 -21.29 10.00
C GLY A 196 -10.62 -22.01 9.09
N ARG A 197 -10.46 -21.61 7.82
CA ARG A 197 -9.54 -22.25 6.86
C ARG A 197 -8.05 -21.92 7.06
N GLY A 198 -7.71 -21.23 8.14
CA GLY A 198 -6.36 -20.74 8.41
C GLY A 198 -6.14 -19.34 7.85
N PHE A 199 -4.97 -18.79 8.14
CA PHE A 199 -4.55 -17.49 7.63
C PHE A 199 -3.08 -17.54 7.20
N GLU A 200 -2.69 -16.58 6.37
CA GLU A 200 -1.32 -16.34 5.94
C GLU A 200 -0.98 -14.88 6.23
N LEU A 201 0.15 -14.62 6.89
CA LEU A 201 0.70 -13.27 6.96
C LEU A 201 1.44 -12.98 5.65
N VAL A 202 0.82 -12.17 4.79
CA VAL A 202 1.27 -11.93 3.42
C VAL A 202 2.25 -10.78 3.31
N GLY A 203 2.08 -9.72 4.11
CA GLY A 203 2.96 -8.56 3.99
C GLY A 203 2.77 -7.50 5.06
N PHE A 204 3.71 -6.56 5.07
CA PHE A 204 3.78 -5.46 6.00
C PHE A 204 3.89 -4.13 5.27
N GLY A 205 3.05 -3.15 5.61
CA GLY A 205 3.10 -1.79 5.09
C GLY A 205 3.53 -0.80 6.16
N TRP A 206 4.52 0.03 5.86
CA TRP A 206 5.09 1.03 6.77
C TRP A 206 4.91 2.45 6.23
N HIS A 207 4.27 3.33 7.01
CA HIS A 207 4.19 4.76 6.70
C HIS A 207 4.39 5.62 7.96
N GLN A 208 5.60 6.11 8.11
CA GLN A 208 6.09 6.86 9.27
C GLN A 208 7.24 7.77 8.80
N GLY A 209 7.54 8.85 9.52
CA GLY A 209 8.76 9.63 9.26
C GLY A 209 8.68 11.07 9.75
N TRP A 210 7.47 11.64 9.82
CA TRP A 210 7.29 13.06 10.18
C TRP A 210 7.97 13.44 11.51
N ASN A 211 7.78 12.63 12.55
CA ASN A 211 8.37 12.89 13.87
C ASN A 211 9.88 12.65 13.94
N ASP A 212 10.45 11.88 13.02
CA ASP A 212 11.91 11.72 12.91
C ASP A 212 12.51 12.90 12.14
N ARG A 213 11.80 13.41 11.12
CA ARG A 213 12.25 14.51 10.24
C ARG A 213 12.55 15.83 10.98
N ILE A 214 11.97 16.02 12.15
CA ILE A 214 12.18 17.21 12.99
C ILE A 214 13.44 17.14 13.85
N ASN A 215 14.15 16.01 13.90
CA ASN A 215 15.36 15.81 14.70
C ASN A 215 16.50 15.24 13.84
N ALA A 216 17.66 15.92 13.80
CA ALA A 216 18.78 15.51 12.97
C ALA A 216 19.33 14.11 13.32
N GLN A 217 19.46 13.78 14.62
CA GLN A 217 19.92 12.46 15.05
C GLN A 217 18.96 11.35 14.65
N ALA A 218 17.65 11.63 14.68
CA ALA A 218 16.64 10.69 14.23
C ALA A 218 16.72 10.43 12.72
N VAL A 219 16.91 11.49 11.91
CA VAL A 219 17.15 11.35 10.47
C VAL A 219 18.44 10.58 10.19
N ASP A 220 19.53 10.90 10.89
CA ASP A 220 20.83 10.24 10.70
C ASP A 220 20.78 8.75 11.03
N ALA A 221 19.95 8.34 11.99
CA ALA A 221 19.79 6.95 12.38
C ALA A 221 18.68 6.22 11.60
N TYR A 222 17.90 6.89 10.76
CA TYR A 222 16.63 6.35 10.25
C TYR A 222 16.85 5.09 9.39
N GLU A 223 17.80 5.12 8.46
CA GLU A 223 18.13 3.99 7.57
C GLU A 223 18.46 2.74 8.37
N SER A 224 19.44 2.84 9.28
CA SER A 224 19.86 1.74 10.14
C SER A 224 18.71 1.23 11.01
N ASN A 225 17.92 2.12 11.61
CA ASN A 225 16.78 1.70 12.42
C ASN A 225 15.71 0.98 11.58
N LEU A 226 15.50 1.40 10.32
CA LEU A 226 14.52 0.77 9.45
C LEU A 226 14.97 -0.63 9.00
N VAL A 227 16.26 -0.80 8.71
CA VAL A 227 16.86 -2.13 8.47
C VAL A 227 16.65 -3.05 9.67
N HIS A 228 16.95 -2.56 10.88
CA HIS A 228 16.69 -3.33 12.11
C HIS A 228 15.20 -3.63 12.31
N LEU A 229 14.31 -2.68 11.99
CA LEU A 229 12.87 -2.86 12.13
C LEU A 229 12.36 -4.00 11.26
N ILE A 230 12.76 -4.03 9.98
CA ILE A 230 12.34 -5.05 9.02
C ILE A 230 12.82 -6.44 9.49
N ASN A 231 14.10 -6.56 9.86
CA ASN A 231 14.68 -7.82 10.31
C ASN A 231 14.03 -8.33 11.62
N ASP A 232 13.83 -7.44 12.58
CA ASP A 232 13.23 -7.79 13.87
C ASP A 232 11.75 -8.18 13.71
N LEU A 233 10.99 -7.46 12.87
CA LEU A 233 9.60 -7.84 12.57
C LEU A 233 9.50 -9.18 11.85
N ARG A 234 10.36 -9.45 10.85
CA ARG A 234 10.41 -10.76 10.17
C ARG A 234 10.63 -11.90 11.14
N ARG A 235 11.60 -11.74 12.05
CA ARG A 235 11.87 -12.71 13.12
C ARG A 235 10.67 -12.86 14.06
N ASP A 236 10.14 -11.77 14.60
CA ASP A 236 9.17 -11.81 15.69
C ASP A 236 7.74 -12.14 15.22
N LEU A 237 7.44 -11.92 13.93
CA LEU A 237 6.22 -12.36 13.25
C LEU A 237 6.36 -13.76 12.64
N GLY A 238 7.59 -14.28 12.53
CA GLY A 238 7.87 -15.65 12.11
C GLY A 238 7.88 -15.90 10.60
N VAL A 239 8.12 -14.86 9.79
CA VAL A 239 8.16 -14.93 8.32
C VAL A 239 9.47 -14.31 7.83
N ALA A 240 10.44 -15.15 7.47
CA ALA A 240 11.81 -14.72 7.18
C ALA A 240 11.92 -13.70 6.03
N ASP A 241 11.14 -13.91 4.97
CA ASP A 241 11.16 -13.06 3.77
C ASP A 241 9.86 -12.25 3.62
N LEU A 242 9.24 -11.86 4.74
CA LEU A 242 7.98 -11.11 4.73
C LEU A 242 8.08 -9.91 3.78
N PRO A 243 7.24 -9.84 2.73
CA PRO A 243 7.13 -8.67 1.87
C PRO A 243 6.88 -7.41 2.67
N PHE A 244 7.71 -6.38 2.44
CA PHE A 244 7.69 -5.16 3.21
C PHE A 244 7.64 -3.93 2.30
N VAL A 245 6.63 -3.09 2.46
CA VAL A 245 6.47 -1.87 1.65
C VAL A 245 6.63 -0.63 2.51
N ILE A 246 7.50 0.27 2.08
CA ILE A 246 7.78 1.55 2.74
C ILE A 246 7.19 2.67 1.88
N ALA A 247 6.25 3.44 2.42
CA ALA A 247 5.88 4.72 1.83
C ALA A 247 6.65 5.85 2.54
N ASN A 248 7.50 6.56 1.79
CA ASN A 248 8.28 7.67 2.33
C ASN A 248 7.35 8.83 2.78
N THR A 249 7.91 9.82 3.46
CA THR A 249 7.15 11.01 3.91
C THR A 249 7.39 12.21 3.00
N GLY A 250 6.86 12.14 1.78
CA GLY A 250 6.97 13.14 0.71
C GLY A 250 6.25 14.47 0.94
N MET A 251 5.85 14.80 2.18
CA MET A 251 5.15 16.05 2.49
C MET A 251 6.04 17.25 2.14
N GLY A 252 5.45 18.17 1.38
CA GLY A 252 6.15 19.29 0.74
C GLY A 252 6.41 19.07 -0.76
N GLY A 253 6.18 17.85 -1.27
CA GLY A 253 6.35 17.52 -2.68
C GLY A 253 7.79 17.73 -3.16
N TRP A 254 7.92 18.16 -4.42
CA TRP A 254 9.22 18.49 -5.03
C TRP A 254 9.70 19.92 -4.71
N ASP A 255 8.80 20.77 -4.21
CA ASP A 255 9.02 22.20 -4.03
C ASP A 255 9.23 22.59 -2.55
N ILE A 256 10.03 21.81 -1.83
CA ILE A 256 10.37 22.12 -0.43
C ILE A 256 11.15 23.45 -0.39
N PRO A 257 10.69 24.47 0.37
CA PRO A 257 11.34 25.78 0.40
C PRO A 257 12.83 25.69 0.75
N PRO A 258 13.71 26.45 0.07
CA PRO A 258 15.17 26.27 0.12
C PRO A 258 15.83 26.80 1.39
N THR A 259 15.16 26.75 2.55
CA THR A 259 15.81 27.01 3.83
C THR A 259 16.78 25.87 4.14
N ALA A 260 18.08 26.19 4.25
CA ALA A 260 19.15 25.20 4.09
C ALA A 260 19.01 24.00 5.03
N SER A 261 18.79 24.22 6.33
CA SER A 261 18.81 23.11 7.30
C SER A 261 17.54 22.27 7.29
N TYR A 262 16.37 22.86 7.00
CA TYR A 262 15.11 22.13 6.98
C TYR A 262 15.00 21.26 5.72
N LYS A 263 15.28 21.84 4.55
CA LYS A 263 15.22 21.13 3.27
C LYS A 263 16.16 19.92 3.26
N GLN A 264 17.42 20.11 3.64
CA GLN A 264 18.40 19.02 3.71
C GLN A 264 17.96 17.87 4.61
N ARG A 265 17.35 18.15 5.77
CA ARG A 265 16.87 17.09 6.67
C ARG A 265 15.69 16.33 6.08
N VAL A 266 14.74 17.03 5.45
CA VAL A 266 13.56 16.40 4.85
C VAL A 266 13.95 15.55 3.64
N GLU A 267 14.78 16.08 2.75
CA GLU A 267 15.30 15.34 1.58
C GLU A 267 16.11 14.12 2.02
N LYS A 268 17.04 14.29 2.97
CA LYS A 268 17.79 13.17 3.53
C LYS A 268 16.88 12.08 4.08
N LEU A 269 15.84 12.44 4.85
CA LEU A 269 14.90 11.45 5.37
C LEU A 269 14.19 10.67 4.25
N MET A 270 13.69 11.36 3.23
CA MET A 270 13.00 10.72 2.11
C MET A 270 13.94 9.78 1.34
N GLU A 271 15.18 10.18 1.14
CA GLU A 271 16.21 9.38 0.47
C GLU A 271 16.52 8.11 1.27
N VAL A 272 16.77 8.22 2.57
CA VAL A 272 17.10 7.04 3.40
C VAL A 272 15.91 6.10 3.61
N GLN A 273 14.68 6.62 3.56
CA GLN A 273 13.47 5.78 3.57
C GLN A 273 13.40 4.87 2.34
N LEU A 274 13.74 5.41 1.17
CA LEU A 274 13.71 4.66 -0.09
C LEU A 274 14.98 3.83 -0.31
N ALA A 275 16.12 4.24 0.25
CA ALA A 275 17.39 3.52 0.15
C ALA A 275 17.27 2.07 0.66
N VAL A 276 16.48 1.82 1.71
CA VAL A 276 16.28 0.46 2.26
C VAL A 276 15.63 -0.50 1.25
N ALA A 277 14.90 0.01 0.25
CA ALA A 277 14.31 -0.80 -0.81
C ALA A 277 15.18 -0.88 -2.09
N ASP A 278 16.32 -0.21 -2.11
CA ASP A 278 17.25 -0.21 -3.24
C ASP A 278 18.16 -1.45 -3.16
N PRO A 279 18.06 -2.43 -4.08
CA PRO A 279 18.84 -3.66 -4.02
C PRO A 279 20.34 -3.43 -4.25
N GLU A 280 20.76 -2.30 -4.78
CA GLU A 280 22.19 -1.95 -4.89
C GLU A 280 22.77 -1.54 -3.53
N LYS A 281 21.94 -0.95 -2.65
CA LYS A 281 22.34 -0.52 -1.30
C LYS A 281 22.09 -1.58 -0.24
N HIS A 282 20.97 -2.28 -0.36
CA HIS A 282 20.50 -3.33 0.56
C HIS A 282 20.17 -4.61 -0.22
N PRO A 283 21.19 -5.34 -0.72
CA PRO A 283 20.97 -6.57 -1.47
C PRO A 283 20.25 -7.66 -0.67
N GLU A 284 20.35 -7.63 0.66
CA GLU A 284 19.62 -8.52 1.58
C GLU A 284 18.09 -8.37 1.51
N PHE A 285 17.61 -7.25 0.95
CA PHE A 285 16.19 -6.94 0.80
C PHE A 285 15.69 -7.03 -0.64
N ALA A 286 16.57 -7.40 -1.58
CA ALA A 286 16.22 -7.55 -2.98
C ALA A 286 15.05 -8.53 -3.17
N GLY A 287 14.00 -8.07 -3.86
CA GLY A 287 12.81 -8.88 -4.15
C GLY A 287 11.82 -9.02 -2.99
N THR A 288 12.15 -8.54 -1.77
CA THR A 288 11.27 -8.68 -0.60
C THR A 288 10.91 -7.36 0.08
N VAL A 289 11.56 -6.25 -0.31
CA VAL A 289 11.23 -4.89 0.15
C VAL A 289 11.01 -3.97 -1.04
N ALA A 290 10.01 -3.09 -0.96
CA ALA A 290 9.72 -2.08 -1.97
C ALA A 290 9.50 -0.70 -1.35
N GLY A 291 9.92 0.34 -2.06
CA GLY A 291 9.75 1.74 -1.68
C GLY A 291 8.70 2.42 -2.56
N VAL A 292 7.85 3.25 -1.96
CA VAL A 292 6.86 4.10 -2.62
C VAL A 292 7.28 5.55 -2.43
N GLU A 293 7.60 6.21 -3.55
CA GLU A 293 7.81 7.65 -3.61
C GLU A 293 6.44 8.36 -3.54
N THR A 294 6.27 9.25 -2.56
CA THR A 294 4.99 9.91 -2.28
C THR A 294 5.01 11.41 -2.59
N ARG A 295 6.12 11.99 -3.03
CA ARG A 295 6.21 13.43 -3.37
C ARG A 295 5.15 13.86 -4.40
N ASP A 296 4.84 13.02 -5.38
CA ASP A 296 3.80 13.28 -6.40
C ASP A 296 2.37 13.27 -5.83
N PHE A 297 2.18 12.75 -4.61
CA PHE A 297 0.87 12.71 -3.96
C PHE A 297 0.58 13.96 -3.16
N GLN A 298 1.55 14.86 -3.00
CA GLN A 298 1.33 16.16 -2.36
C GLN A 298 0.25 16.96 -3.10
N ARG A 299 -0.65 17.58 -2.34
CA ARG A 299 -1.62 18.56 -2.85
C ARG A 299 -1.42 19.90 -2.18
N SER A 300 -1.68 20.98 -2.91
CA SER A 300 -1.54 22.33 -2.37
C SER A 300 -2.53 22.57 -1.23
N THR A 301 -2.28 23.59 -0.40
CA THR A 301 -3.23 23.98 0.66
C THR A 301 -4.55 24.49 0.10
N ASP A 302 -4.55 25.06 -1.11
CA ASP A 302 -5.75 25.59 -1.76
C ASP A 302 -6.64 24.49 -2.34
N GLU A 303 -6.08 23.30 -2.57
CA GLU A 303 -6.78 22.10 -3.02
C GLU A 303 -7.08 21.14 -1.86
N SER A 304 -6.89 21.58 -0.61
CA SER A 304 -6.97 20.71 0.55
C SER A 304 -7.88 21.29 1.64
N PRO A 305 -8.44 20.42 2.52
CA PRO A 305 -9.37 20.89 3.55
C PRO A 305 -8.71 21.64 4.72
N SER A 306 -7.39 21.53 4.87
CA SER A 306 -6.67 22.13 5.98
C SER A 306 -5.28 22.61 5.58
N ARG A 307 -4.60 23.27 6.51
CA ARG A 307 -3.19 23.67 6.38
C ARG A 307 -2.26 22.84 7.27
N GLN A 308 -2.70 21.64 7.67
CA GLN A 308 -1.90 20.72 8.47
C GLN A 308 -0.94 19.95 7.56
N GLU A 309 0.16 20.58 7.15
CA GLU A 309 1.16 19.96 6.26
C GLU A 309 1.64 18.59 6.79
N TYR A 310 1.80 18.48 8.11
CA TYR A 310 2.19 17.26 8.80
C TYR A 310 1.22 16.08 8.64
N HIS A 311 -0.01 16.37 8.20
CA HIS A 311 -1.07 15.42 7.86
C HIS A 311 -1.51 15.55 6.41
N TRP A 312 -0.59 15.87 5.50
CA TRP A 312 -0.88 15.99 4.07
C TRP A 312 -2.01 16.97 3.77
N ASN A 313 -2.09 18.06 4.56
CA ASN A 313 -3.17 19.04 4.50
C ASN A 313 -4.57 18.43 4.68
N ARG A 314 -4.68 17.21 5.23
CA ARG A 314 -5.89 16.39 5.33
C ARG A 314 -6.51 16.02 3.98
N ASN A 315 -5.72 16.08 2.91
CA ASN A 315 -6.19 15.79 1.56
C ASN A 315 -6.51 14.32 1.39
N TRP A 316 -7.75 14.01 1.02
CA TRP A 316 -8.21 12.64 0.85
C TRP A 316 -7.47 11.88 -0.26
N GLU A 317 -7.27 12.51 -1.43
CA GLU A 317 -6.64 11.85 -2.57
C GLU A 317 -5.20 11.45 -2.21
N THR A 318 -4.48 12.29 -1.47
CA THR A 318 -3.12 11.97 -1.01
C THR A 318 -3.09 10.66 -0.20
N TYR A 319 -3.95 10.52 0.81
CA TYR A 319 -4.01 9.28 1.61
C TYR A 319 -4.45 8.07 0.77
N TYR A 320 -5.42 8.26 -0.13
CA TYR A 320 -5.87 7.21 -1.04
C TYR A 320 -4.74 6.74 -1.97
N LEU A 321 -3.98 7.66 -2.58
CA LEU A 321 -2.87 7.36 -3.49
C LEU A 321 -1.71 6.70 -2.77
N ILE A 322 -1.34 7.16 -1.57
CA ILE A 322 -0.33 6.49 -0.74
C ILE A 322 -0.73 5.03 -0.50
N GLY A 323 -1.97 4.81 -0.07
CA GLY A 323 -2.50 3.47 0.14
C GLY A 323 -2.49 2.60 -1.12
N ARG A 324 -3.02 3.10 -2.23
CA ARG A 324 -3.07 2.37 -3.51
C ARG A 324 -1.67 2.02 -3.99
N ALA A 325 -0.73 2.96 -3.95
CA ALA A 325 0.64 2.73 -4.36
C ALA A 325 1.36 1.72 -3.45
N MET A 326 1.10 1.76 -2.14
CA MET A 326 1.60 0.73 -1.22
C MET A 326 1.06 -0.66 -1.55
N GLY A 327 -0.24 -0.77 -1.87
CA GLY A 327 -0.86 -2.04 -2.25
C GLY A 327 -0.34 -2.56 -3.60
N GLN A 328 -0.14 -1.68 -4.58
CA GLN A 328 0.47 -2.04 -5.87
C GLN A 328 1.92 -2.50 -5.72
N ALA A 329 2.72 -1.80 -4.91
CA ALA A 329 4.09 -2.22 -4.62
C ALA A 329 4.12 -3.57 -3.89
N MET A 330 3.16 -3.82 -2.99
CA MET A 330 3.01 -5.12 -2.32
C MET A 330 2.72 -6.23 -3.32
N ILE A 331 1.74 -6.03 -4.22
CA ILE A 331 1.41 -6.98 -5.29
C ILE A 331 2.66 -7.28 -6.15
N GLY A 332 3.41 -6.26 -6.54
CA GLY A 332 4.64 -6.44 -7.31
C GLY A 332 5.78 -7.19 -6.57
N LEU A 333 5.74 -7.31 -5.24
CA LEU A 333 6.62 -8.21 -4.49
C LEU A 333 6.11 -9.65 -4.49
N LEU A 334 4.79 -9.86 -4.60
CA LEU A 334 4.14 -11.17 -4.55
C LEU A 334 4.13 -11.90 -5.91
N GLU A 335 4.25 -11.17 -7.01
CA GLU A 335 4.27 -11.72 -8.38
C GLU A 335 5.65 -12.23 -8.83
N LYS A 336 6.67 -12.16 -7.97
CA LYS A 336 8.08 -12.45 -8.31
C LYS A 336 8.53 -13.88 -8.08
#